data_AF-A6HLZ9-F1
#
_entry.id   AF-A6HLZ9-F1
#
_cell.length_a   1.000
_cell.length_b   1.000
_cell.length_c   1.000
_cell.angle_alpha   90.00
_cell.angle_beta   90.00
_cell.angle_gamma   90.00
#
_symmetry.space_group_name_H-M   'P 1'
#
loop_
_entity.id
_entity.type
_entity.pdbx_description
1 polymer ?
#
loop_
_entity_poly.entity_id
_entity_poly.type
_entity_poly.pdbx_seq_one_letter_code
_entity_poly.pdbx_strand_id
1 'polypeptide(L)'
;MAEMILEYKNQLCKQNKLIQEKKDNVLKMIAEVKGKGQEVEVLTANIQDLKEEYARKKETISTANKANEERLKRLQKSADLYRDRLGLEIRKIPGDKLQFIFTSIDPKNPESPFMFSLSINEAKEYEVSDCSPHLECLAEFQEKVRKTNNFSAFLANVRKAFIAKVHN
;
A
#
# COMPACT_ATOMS: atom_id res chain seq x y z
N MET A 1 55.09 -50.69 57.15
CA MET A 1 53.86 -51.36 56.63
C MET A 1 52.59 -50.53 56.92
N ALA A 2 52.38 -50.07 58.16
CA ALA A 2 51.23 -49.24 58.53
C ALA A 2 51.20 -47.84 57.86
N GLU A 3 52.34 -47.17 57.70
CA GLU A 3 52.43 -45.85 57.05
C GLU A 3 52.05 -45.88 55.57
N MET A 4 52.53 -46.87 54.81
CA MET A 4 52.12 -47.08 53.42
C MET A 4 50.61 -47.29 53.29
N ILE A 5 49.99 -48.07 54.19
CA ILE A 5 48.55 -48.30 54.19
C ILE A 5 47.80 -46.99 54.42
N LEU A 6 48.28 -46.13 55.34
CA LEU A 6 47.69 -44.83 55.62
C LEU A 6 47.81 -43.88 54.40
N GLU A 7 48.95 -43.89 53.73
CA GLU A 7 49.22 -43.06 52.56
C GLU A 7 48.36 -43.46 51.35
N TYR A 8 48.23 -44.76 51.07
CA TYR A 8 47.29 -45.30 50.08
C TYR A 8 45.84 -44.93 50.40
N LYS A 9 45.43 -45.00 51.67
CA LYS A 9 44.07 -44.64 52.09
C LYS A 9 43.79 -43.14 51.86
N ASN A 10 44.78 -42.28 52.09
CA ASN A 10 44.67 -40.85 51.80
C ASN A 10 44.60 -40.55 50.29
N GLN A 11 45.38 -41.26 49.47
CA GLN A 11 45.30 -41.14 48.01
C GLN A 11 43.94 -41.59 47.48
N LEU A 12 43.41 -42.72 47.95
CA LEU A 12 42.06 -43.21 47.63
C LEU A 12 40.98 -42.19 48.01
N CYS A 13 41.10 -41.56 49.19
CA CYS A 13 40.16 -40.52 49.62
C CYS A 13 40.21 -39.29 48.70
N LYS A 14 41.41 -38.84 48.30
CA LYS A 14 41.59 -37.75 47.34
C LYS A 14 41.00 -38.09 45.97
N GLN A 15 41.25 -39.30 45.46
CA GLN A 15 40.69 -39.74 44.17
C GLN A 15 39.16 -39.86 44.22
N ASN A 16 38.59 -40.40 45.30
CA ASN A 16 37.13 -40.48 45.44
C ASN A 16 36.45 -39.11 45.49
N LYS A 17 37.07 -38.11 46.15
CA LYS A 17 36.58 -36.72 46.11
C LYS A 17 36.60 -36.15 44.69
N LEU A 18 37.71 -36.33 43.96
CA LEU A 18 37.85 -35.87 42.58
C LEU A 18 36.84 -36.56 41.64
N ILE A 19 36.61 -37.86 41.83
CA ILE A 19 35.61 -38.62 41.07
C ILE A 19 34.21 -38.07 41.33
N GLN A 20 33.87 -37.73 42.58
CA GLN A 20 32.56 -37.16 42.88
C GLN A 20 32.37 -35.77 42.30
N GLU A 21 33.35 -34.88 42.41
CA GLU A 21 33.29 -33.55 41.78
C GLU A 21 33.09 -33.65 40.26
N LYS A 22 33.80 -34.59 39.61
CA LYS A 22 33.62 -34.85 38.17
C LYS A 22 32.22 -35.40 37.87
N LYS A 23 31.69 -36.30 38.70
CA LYS A 23 30.33 -36.85 38.53
C LYS A 23 29.27 -35.76 38.65
N ASP A 24 29.38 -34.89 39.65
CA ASP A 24 28.44 -33.78 39.85
C ASP A 24 28.50 -32.77 38.69
N ASN A 25 29.69 -32.46 38.21
CA ASN A 25 29.88 -31.61 37.02
C ASN A 25 29.23 -32.22 35.76
N VAL A 26 29.41 -33.52 35.54
CA VAL A 26 28.78 -34.23 34.40
C VAL A 26 27.26 -34.22 34.53
N LEU A 27 26.71 -34.46 35.73
CA LEU A 27 25.26 -34.40 35.97
C LEU A 27 24.69 -33.01 35.68
N LYS A 28 25.41 -31.95 36.07
CA LYS A 28 25.02 -30.57 35.75
C LYS A 28 25.02 -30.31 34.25
N MET A 29 26.06 -30.74 33.52
CA MET A 29 26.12 -30.61 32.06
C MET A 29 24.98 -31.37 31.36
N ILE A 30 24.64 -32.58 31.83
CA ILE A 30 23.52 -33.36 31.28
C ILE A 30 22.19 -32.59 31.45
N ALA A 31 21.96 -31.99 32.61
CA ALA A 31 20.76 -31.19 32.85
C ALA A 31 20.69 -29.96 31.93
N GLU A 32 21.81 -29.25 31.73
CA GLU A 32 21.89 -28.11 30.82
C GLU A 32 21.65 -28.51 29.36
N VAL A 33 22.25 -29.63 28.90
CA VAL A 33 22.03 -30.15 27.54
C VAL A 33 20.57 -30.54 27.33
N LYS A 34 19.95 -31.18 28.32
CA LYS A 34 18.53 -31.55 28.25
C LYS A 34 17.63 -30.31 28.18
N GLY A 35 17.91 -29.28 28.99
CA GLY A 35 17.17 -28.02 28.96
C GLY A 35 17.29 -27.31 27.61
N LYS A 36 18.50 -27.22 27.05
CA LYS A 36 18.73 -26.66 25.72
C LYS A 36 18.05 -27.46 24.61
N GLY A 37 18.00 -28.80 24.73
CA GLY A 37 17.28 -29.66 23.79
C GLY A 37 15.79 -29.32 23.72
N GLN A 38 15.15 -29.14 24.88
CA GLN A 38 13.74 -28.73 24.95
C GLN A 38 13.51 -27.33 24.37
N GLU A 39 14.43 -26.39 24.62
CA GLU A 39 14.37 -25.05 24.05
C GLU A 39 14.46 -25.06 22.52
N VAL A 40 15.34 -25.90 21.95
CA VAL A 40 15.46 -26.08 20.50
C VAL A 40 14.18 -26.66 19.89
N GLU A 41 13.54 -27.63 20.55
CA GLU A 41 12.26 -28.19 20.08
C GLU A 41 11.16 -27.12 20.04
N VAL A 42 11.03 -26.32 21.11
CA VAL A 42 10.05 -25.22 21.18
C VAL A 42 10.31 -24.16 20.10
N LEU A 43 11.57 -23.74 19.93
CA LEU A 43 11.93 -22.76 18.91
C LEU A 43 11.68 -23.29 17.49
N THR A 44 11.94 -24.58 17.26
CA THR A 44 11.69 -25.22 15.96
C THR A 44 10.21 -25.24 15.62
N ALA A 45 9.35 -25.57 16.59
CA ALA A 45 7.89 -25.51 16.42
C ALA A 45 7.43 -24.08 16.12
N ASN A 46 7.90 -23.08 16.88
CA ASN A 46 7.56 -21.67 16.65
C ASN A 46 7.99 -21.19 15.26
N ILE A 47 9.18 -21.58 14.79
CA ILE A 47 9.66 -21.25 13.45
C ILE A 47 8.76 -21.85 12.37
N GLN A 48 8.29 -23.09 12.58
CA GLN A 48 7.40 -23.75 11.64
C GLN A 48 6.04 -23.04 11.57
N ASP A 49 5.44 -22.71 12.72
CA ASP A 49 4.18 -21.97 12.79
C ASP A 49 4.28 -20.60 12.11
N LEU A 50 5.36 -19.86 12.39
CA LEU A 50 5.61 -18.55 11.76
C LEU A 50 5.80 -18.65 10.25
N LYS A 51 6.45 -19.71 9.75
CA LYS A 51 6.60 -19.95 8.31
C LYS A 51 5.25 -20.19 7.64
N GLU A 52 4.38 -20.97 8.28
CA GLU A 52 3.04 -21.24 7.76
C GLU A 52 2.17 -19.98 7.77
N GLU A 53 2.21 -19.21 8.85
CA GLU A 53 1.49 -17.95 8.95
C GLU A 53 1.98 -16.94 7.89
N TYR A 54 3.29 -16.85 7.69
CA TYR A 54 3.88 -16.02 6.65
C TYR A 54 3.43 -16.44 5.25
N ALA A 55 3.41 -17.75 4.96
CA ALA A 55 2.94 -18.28 3.69
C ALA A 55 1.47 -17.90 3.43
N ARG A 56 0.59 -18.08 4.44
CA ARG A 56 -0.84 -17.72 4.35
C ARG A 56 -1.04 -16.22 4.13
N LYS A 57 -0.30 -15.38 4.86
CA LYS A 57 -0.35 -13.91 4.69
C LYS A 57 0.12 -13.49 3.31
N LYS A 58 1.21 -14.09 2.81
CA LYS A 58 1.75 -13.81 1.48
C LYS A 58 0.76 -14.19 0.37
N GLU A 59 0.08 -15.31 0.51
CA GLU A 59 -0.96 -15.75 -0.45
C GLU A 59 -2.17 -14.79 -0.44
N THR A 60 -2.65 -14.41 0.75
CA THR A 60 -3.73 -13.41 0.90
C THR A 60 -3.37 -12.09 0.23
N ILE A 61 -2.14 -11.58 0.43
CA ILE A 61 -1.66 -10.35 -0.22
C ILE A 61 -1.59 -10.53 -1.74
N SER A 62 -1.07 -11.67 -2.22
CA SER A 62 -0.96 -11.94 -3.65
C SER A 62 -2.32 -11.98 -4.34
N THR A 63 -3.31 -12.65 -3.75
CA THR A 63 -4.67 -12.74 -4.28
C THR A 63 -5.37 -11.39 -4.27
N ALA A 64 -5.26 -10.62 -3.18
CA ALA A 64 -5.79 -9.26 -3.09
C ALA A 64 -5.17 -8.32 -4.14
N ASN A 65 -3.85 -8.39 -4.33
CA ASN A 65 -3.14 -7.58 -5.33
C ASN A 65 -3.58 -7.92 -6.75
N LYS A 66 -3.72 -9.22 -7.09
CA LYS A 66 -4.23 -9.64 -8.40
C LYS A 66 -5.64 -9.13 -8.65
N ALA A 67 -6.54 -9.28 -7.66
CA ALA A 67 -7.91 -8.78 -7.77
C ALA A 67 -7.96 -7.25 -7.95
N ASN A 68 -7.10 -6.52 -7.23
CA ASN A 68 -7.00 -5.07 -7.36
C ASN A 68 -6.43 -4.65 -8.72
N GLU A 69 -5.42 -5.35 -9.23
CA GLU A 69 -4.83 -5.10 -10.54
C GLU A 69 -5.85 -5.33 -11.67
N GLU A 70 -6.62 -6.41 -11.61
CA GLU A 70 -7.70 -6.66 -12.57
C GLU A 70 -8.79 -5.59 -12.50
N ARG A 71 -9.19 -5.18 -11.29
CA ARG A 71 -10.15 -4.09 -11.10
C ARG A 71 -9.62 -2.80 -11.68
N LEU A 72 -8.35 -2.46 -11.45
CA LEU A 72 -7.71 -1.27 -11.99
C LEU A 72 -7.67 -1.32 -13.52
N LYS A 73 -7.29 -2.46 -14.13
CA LYS A 73 -7.31 -2.65 -15.59
C LYS A 73 -8.69 -2.43 -16.19
N ARG A 74 -9.76 -2.94 -15.55
CA ARG A 74 -11.14 -2.72 -15.99
C ARG A 74 -11.54 -1.24 -15.91
N LEU A 75 -11.22 -0.58 -14.80
CA LEU A 75 -11.50 0.85 -14.62
C LEU A 75 -10.72 1.70 -15.62
N GLN A 76 -9.44 1.41 -15.82
CA GLN A 76 -8.59 2.11 -16.79
C GLN A 76 -9.15 1.97 -18.20
N LYS A 77 -9.53 0.75 -18.62
CA LYS A 77 -10.17 0.54 -19.93
C LYS A 77 -11.44 1.37 -20.10
N SER A 78 -12.26 1.49 -19.05
CA SER A 78 -13.46 2.34 -19.11
C SER A 78 -13.11 3.83 -19.20
N ALA A 79 -12.11 4.29 -18.44
CA ALA A 79 -11.64 5.67 -18.48
C ALA A 79 -11.05 6.03 -19.85
N ASP A 80 -10.24 5.13 -20.44
CA ASP A 80 -9.69 5.28 -21.79
C ASP A 80 -10.80 5.35 -22.84
N LEU A 81 -11.81 4.48 -22.75
CA LEU A 81 -12.97 4.52 -23.65
C LEU A 81 -13.74 5.86 -23.58
N TYR A 82 -13.93 6.41 -22.38
CA TYR A 82 -14.57 7.71 -22.22
C TYR A 82 -13.68 8.84 -22.74
N ARG A 83 -12.38 8.81 -22.47
CA ARG A 83 -11.42 9.79 -23.00
C ARG A 83 -11.45 9.80 -24.52
N ASP A 84 -11.33 8.64 -25.15
CA ASP A 84 -11.20 8.52 -26.60
C ASP A 84 -12.53 8.84 -27.32
N ARG A 85 -13.68 8.47 -26.74
CA ARG A 85 -15.00 8.73 -27.37
C ARG A 85 -15.56 10.12 -27.10
N LEU A 86 -15.32 10.68 -25.91
CA LEU A 86 -15.82 12.00 -25.55
C LEU A 86 -14.82 13.11 -25.84
N GLY A 87 -13.55 12.78 -26.10
CA GLY A 87 -12.47 13.76 -26.10
C GLY A 87 -12.44 14.51 -24.78
N LEU A 88 -12.53 13.79 -23.66
CA LEU A 88 -12.57 14.35 -22.30
C LEU A 88 -11.69 13.54 -21.36
N GLU A 89 -10.61 14.15 -20.90
CA GLU A 89 -9.73 13.63 -19.87
C GLU A 89 -10.03 14.31 -18.53
N ILE A 90 -10.06 13.54 -17.44
CA ILE A 90 -10.25 14.07 -16.09
C ILE A 90 -9.03 13.67 -15.25
N ARG A 91 -8.30 14.66 -14.74
CA ARG A 91 -7.11 14.47 -13.93
C ARG A 91 -7.30 15.01 -12.52
N LYS A 92 -6.84 14.26 -11.52
CA LYS A 92 -6.67 14.80 -10.17
C LYS A 92 -5.37 15.60 -10.14
N ILE A 93 -5.45 16.86 -9.73
CA ILE A 93 -4.29 17.74 -9.53
C ILE A 93 -4.14 18.07 -8.03
N PRO A 94 -2.97 18.58 -7.59
CA PRO A 94 -2.77 18.98 -6.19
C PRO A 94 -3.81 20.01 -5.71
N GLY A 95 -4.09 20.02 -4.40
CA GLY A 95 -5.05 20.93 -3.79
C GLY A 95 -6.51 20.49 -3.92
N ASP A 96 -6.76 19.17 -3.97
CA ASP A 96 -8.09 18.56 -4.10
C ASP A 96 -8.94 19.12 -5.24
N LYS A 97 -8.27 19.49 -6.33
CA LYS A 97 -8.93 19.92 -7.57
C LYS A 97 -8.92 18.80 -8.62
N LEU A 98 -9.93 18.85 -9.48
CA LEU A 98 -10.06 18.04 -10.68
C LEU A 98 -9.89 18.95 -11.90
N GLN A 99 -8.98 18.59 -12.80
CA GLN A 99 -8.80 19.25 -14.07
C GLN A 99 -9.55 18.46 -15.15
N PHE A 100 -10.37 19.16 -15.91
CA PHE A 100 -11.10 18.63 -17.05
C PHE A 100 -10.43 19.15 -18.32
N ILE A 101 -9.99 18.26 -19.20
CA ILE A 101 -9.36 18.60 -20.48
C ILE A 101 -10.22 18.04 -21.60
N PHE A 102 -10.76 18.94 -22.42
CA PHE A 102 -11.42 18.61 -23.66
C PHE A 102 -10.43 18.63 -24.82
N THR A 103 -10.52 17.60 -25.66
CA THR A 103 -9.88 17.50 -26.97
C THR A 103 -10.97 17.35 -28.04
N SER A 104 -10.55 17.35 -29.31
CA SER A 104 -11.46 17.31 -30.47
C SER A 104 -12.48 18.45 -30.44
N ILE A 105 -12.02 19.65 -30.06
CA ILE A 105 -12.80 20.89 -30.08
C ILE A 105 -12.52 21.66 -31.36
N ASP A 106 -11.25 21.87 -31.68
CA ASP A 106 -10.82 22.52 -32.92
C ASP A 106 -10.69 21.48 -34.05
N PRO A 107 -11.50 21.54 -35.12
CA PRO A 107 -11.37 20.61 -36.25
C PRO A 107 -10.02 20.72 -36.98
N LYS A 108 -9.34 21.88 -36.91
CA LYS A 108 -8.03 22.09 -37.53
C LYS A 108 -6.89 21.51 -36.68
N ASN A 109 -7.09 21.45 -35.37
CA ASN A 109 -6.12 20.91 -34.43
C ASN A 109 -6.81 20.08 -33.32
N PRO A 110 -7.23 18.83 -33.62
CA PRO A 110 -8.01 18.01 -32.69
C PRO A 110 -7.31 17.70 -31.36
N GLU A 111 -5.97 17.72 -31.34
CA GLU A 111 -5.16 17.48 -30.14
C GLU A 111 -5.03 18.71 -29.24
N SER A 112 -5.52 19.87 -29.67
CA SER A 112 -5.46 21.09 -28.87
C SER A 112 -6.28 20.96 -27.58
N PRO A 113 -5.67 21.18 -26.40
CA PRO A 113 -6.35 21.03 -25.12
C PRO A 113 -7.13 22.29 -24.73
N PHE A 114 -8.40 22.10 -24.36
CA PHE A 114 -9.27 23.12 -23.76
C PHE A 114 -9.64 22.66 -22.36
N MET A 115 -9.27 23.42 -21.32
CA MET A 115 -9.32 22.89 -19.96
C MET A 115 -9.84 23.88 -18.93
N PHE A 116 -10.36 23.34 -17.83
CA PHE A 116 -10.68 24.08 -16.62
C PHE A 116 -10.44 23.20 -15.38
N SER A 117 -10.23 23.82 -14.23
CA SER A 117 -10.10 23.16 -12.93
C SER A 117 -11.38 23.35 -12.10
N LEU A 118 -11.75 22.33 -11.33
CA LEU A 118 -12.90 22.32 -10.44
C LEU A 118 -12.48 21.83 -9.05
N SER A 119 -12.89 22.55 -8.02
CA SER A 119 -12.79 22.14 -6.62
C SER A 119 -14.15 22.19 -5.94
N ILE A 120 -14.22 21.57 -4.76
CA ILE A 120 -15.33 21.74 -3.84
C ILE A 120 -14.81 22.62 -2.70
N ASN A 121 -15.47 23.76 -2.47
CA ASN A 121 -15.06 24.70 -1.42
C ASN A 121 -15.55 24.24 -0.03
N GLU A 122 -15.21 25.02 1.00
CA GLU A 122 -15.62 24.75 2.40
C GLU A 122 -17.15 24.68 2.59
N ALA A 123 -17.90 25.43 1.78
CA ALA A 123 -19.35 25.42 1.75
C ALA A 123 -19.94 24.22 0.97
N LYS A 124 -19.11 23.27 0.54
CA LYS A 124 -19.47 22.10 -0.30
C LYS A 124 -20.06 22.48 -1.66
N GLU A 125 -19.70 23.64 -2.19
CA GLU A 125 -20.13 24.12 -3.50
C GLU A 125 -19.03 23.97 -4.55
N TYR A 126 -19.46 23.82 -5.81
CA TYR A 126 -18.58 23.76 -6.96
C TYR A 126 -17.87 25.09 -7.22
N GLU A 127 -16.54 25.08 -7.29
CA GLU A 127 -15.71 26.24 -7.60
C GLU A 127 -14.82 25.96 -8.80
N VAL A 128 -14.94 26.79 -9.84
CA VAL A 128 -14.23 26.66 -11.10
C VAL A 128 -13.04 27.63 -11.12
N SER A 129 -11.88 27.16 -11.54
CA SER A 129 -10.63 27.92 -11.65
C SER A 129 -9.84 27.52 -12.90
N ASP A 130 -8.78 28.26 -13.24
CA ASP A 130 -7.77 27.89 -14.25
C ASP A 130 -8.34 27.48 -15.62
N CYS A 131 -9.32 28.22 -16.14
CA CYS A 131 -9.92 27.96 -17.44
C CYS A 131 -9.05 28.51 -18.58
N SER A 132 -8.64 27.64 -19.50
CA SER A 132 -7.82 27.97 -20.68
C SER A 132 -8.38 27.26 -21.91
N PRO A 133 -8.81 28.00 -22.96
CA PRO A 133 -8.93 29.45 -23.04
C PRO A 133 -9.97 30.02 -22.06
N HIS A 134 -9.89 31.31 -21.74
CA HIS A 134 -10.85 31.95 -20.84
C HIS A 134 -12.27 31.97 -21.43
N LEU A 135 -13.26 31.65 -20.60
CA LEU A 135 -14.68 31.65 -20.95
C LEU A 135 -15.46 32.64 -20.05
N GLU A 136 -16.03 33.67 -20.65
CA GLU A 136 -16.81 34.71 -19.93
C GLU A 136 -18.08 34.12 -19.29
N CYS A 137 -18.72 33.14 -19.95
CA CYS A 137 -19.94 32.49 -19.46
C CYS A 137 -19.73 31.46 -18.33
N LEU A 138 -18.49 31.24 -17.91
CA LEU A 138 -18.16 30.18 -16.94
C LEU A 138 -18.74 30.46 -15.54
N ALA A 139 -18.80 31.73 -15.14
CA ALA A 139 -19.41 32.14 -13.87
C ALA A 139 -20.91 31.77 -13.81
N GLU A 140 -21.64 31.99 -14.91
CA GLU A 140 -23.05 31.59 -14.99
C GLU A 140 -23.24 30.08 -14.93
N PHE A 141 -22.35 29.33 -15.59
CA PHE A 141 -22.39 27.86 -15.56
C PHE A 141 -22.10 27.32 -14.15
N GLN A 142 -21.18 27.95 -13.42
CA GLN A 142 -20.90 27.63 -12.02
C GLN A 142 -22.14 27.85 -11.14
N GLU A 143 -22.82 28.99 -11.26
CA GLU A 143 -24.04 29.23 -10.49
C GLU A 143 -25.15 28.22 -10.82
N LYS A 144 -25.32 27.90 -12.11
CA LYS A 144 -26.31 26.92 -12.58
C LYS A 144 -26.03 25.53 -12.01
N VAL A 145 -24.77 25.08 -12.00
CA VAL A 145 -24.44 23.74 -11.45
C VAL A 145 -24.61 23.70 -9.93
N ARG A 146 -24.31 24.78 -9.21
CA ARG A 146 -24.60 24.87 -7.75
C ARG A 146 -26.10 24.74 -7.46
N LYS A 147 -26.96 25.38 -8.27
CA LYS A 147 -28.42 25.35 -8.09
C LYS A 147 -29.05 24.02 -8.50
N THR A 148 -28.61 23.44 -9.61
CA THR A 148 -29.27 22.27 -10.24
C THR A 148 -28.61 20.94 -9.91
N ASN A 149 -27.37 20.97 -9.41
CA ASN A 149 -26.49 19.81 -9.27
C ASN A 149 -26.35 18.97 -10.57
N ASN A 150 -26.64 19.56 -11.73
CA ASN A 150 -26.61 18.87 -13.02
C ASN A 150 -25.23 19.01 -13.67
N PHE A 151 -24.29 18.17 -13.23
CA PHE A 151 -22.91 18.21 -13.70
C PHE A 151 -22.77 17.85 -15.19
N SER A 152 -23.62 16.96 -15.70
CA SER A 152 -23.61 16.59 -17.12
C SER A 152 -23.98 17.77 -18.01
N ALA A 153 -25.01 18.54 -17.63
CA ALA A 153 -25.40 19.75 -18.35
C ALA A 153 -24.31 20.83 -18.27
N PHE A 154 -23.65 20.96 -17.11
CA PHE A 154 -22.50 21.86 -16.95
C PHE A 154 -21.37 21.56 -17.94
N LEU A 155 -20.89 20.31 -17.98
CA LEU A 155 -19.82 19.91 -18.91
C LEU A 155 -20.23 20.10 -20.38
N ALA A 156 -21.47 19.76 -20.74
CA ALA A 156 -21.96 19.94 -22.10
C ALA A 156 -22.00 21.42 -22.52
N ASN A 157 -22.41 22.31 -21.62
CA ASN A 157 -22.44 23.76 -21.87
C ASN A 157 -21.02 24.35 -21.97
N VAL A 158 -20.10 23.92 -21.10
CA VAL A 158 -18.68 24.31 -21.19
C VAL A 158 -18.08 23.88 -22.52
N ARG A 159 -18.33 22.62 -22.97
CA ARG A 159 -17.86 22.13 -24.26
C ARG A 159 -18.40 22.99 -25.42
N LYS A 160 -19.70 23.32 -25.41
CA LYS A 160 -20.31 24.20 -26.42
C LYS A 160 -19.67 25.59 -26.43
N ALA A 161 -19.38 26.15 -25.27
CA ALA A 161 -18.71 27.45 -25.16
C ALA A 161 -17.29 27.43 -25.74
N PHE A 162 -16.51 26.36 -25.49
CA PHE A 162 -15.21 26.18 -26.12
C PHE A 162 -15.31 26.06 -27.66
N ILE A 163 -16.26 25.28 -28.17
CA ILE A 163 -16.51 25.17 -29.61
C ILE A 163 -16.83 26.53 -30.22
N ALA A 164 -17.74 27.30 -29.59
CA ALA A 164 -18.11 28.63 -30.06
C ALA A 164 -16.91 29.60 -30.05
N LYS A 165 -15.99 29.45 -29.09
CA LYS A 165 -14.77 30.27 -29.01
C LYS A 165 -13.76 29.99 -30.12
N VAL A 166 -13.75 28.78 -30.69
CA VAL A 166 -12.88 28.41 -31.83
C VAL A 166 -13.46 28.85 -33.18
N HIS A 167 -14.78 28.95 -33.28
CA HIS A 167 -15.46 29.33 -34.53
C HIS A 167 -15.69 30.85 -34.68
N ASN A 168 -15.46 31.62 -33.62
CA ASN A 168 -15.43 33.09 -33.63
C ASN A 168 -14.02 33.61 -33.85
#